data_AF-A0A218XND3-F1
#
_entry.id   AF-A0A218XND3-F1
#
_cell.length_a   1.000
_cell.length_b   1.000
_cell.length_c   1.000
_cell.angle_alpha   90.00
_cell.angle_beta   90.00
_cell.angle_gamma   90.00
#
_symmetry.space_group_name_H-M   'P 1'
#
loop_
_entity.id
_entity.type
_entity.pdbx_description
1 polymer ?
#
loop_
_entity_poly.entity_id
_entity_poly.type
_entity_poly.pdbx_seq_one_letter_code
_entity_poly.pdbx_strand_id
1 'polypeptide(L)'
;MEIGGTSFGVLGSDYQVFLSFRGWDTRQGFTDTLYHCLTTAGIHVFKDDDDQPMDENIEKILDTINGSAICIPILSRGYASSKRCLRELTRMVELNKKVIPIFYDVTPADVKLPTGLYMNALRGHSREIKNGKGPEQGIDAQEGSASEVQRWEGSLREVGKFTGRELRDTSYNTFCESITKEILMKLKVKQKIVPDQLIGMDDQVNAVLQLLDIEAHDVRYVGIHGIGGTGKTTLAKVVFNKLTYHFDGCSFLSDIRESSRRDGIKNLQRQLVSDIHGKMRDVSDSDSGIREIKAMAQDKKILLVLDDVDQRDQIEKLAGKSNWFGTGSRIIVTTKDIRVLATERAALREGVLKQSNEVKTFEMELDFVPSLKVFSICKDKLEVTYNELDDRAKQMFLDIACFVVNKDKTNAMYMWEASNICPSIWFRFDGDMNRVLTKLRWLSWHNCPADFRATNLNLPNLVILDLSWSDISEAWDGWSQIKVGAKLKVLDLTGCKKLSRTPDFSEYSTLERLILANCVALTEIHSSIGKLKKLRHLNIKGCDSLRCLPKEVASLNALKEILLDGKKDAFTLPMLAKSTALLRNR
;
A
#
# COMPACT_ATOMS: atom_id res chain seq x y z
N MET A 1 16.11 -5.00 -44.85
CA MET A 1 14.90 -5.51 -44.17
C MET A 1 14.94 -4.96 -42.76
N GLU A 2 14.05 -4.00 -42.52
CA GLU A 2 13.73 -3.43 -41.21
C GLU A 2 13.21 -4.53 -40.28
N ILE A 3 13.50 -4.40 -38.98
CA ILE A 3 12.45 -4.47 -37.95
C ILE A 3 12.78 -3.37 -36.94
N GLY A 4 11.94 -2.34 -36.92
CA GLY A 4 12.04 -1.20 -36.02
C GLY A 4 11.73 -1.59 -34.58
N GLY A 5 12.61 -1.20 -33.67
CA GLY A 5 12.31 -1.09 -32.26
C GLY A 5 11.74 0.29 -32.00
N THR A 6 10.43 0.39 -31.85
CA THR A 6 9.76 1.57 -31.30
C THR A 6 10.26 1.78 -29.87
N SER A 7 11.12 2.76 -29.67
CA SER A 7 11.46 3.29 -28.35
C SER A 7 10.19 3.91 -27.75
N PHE A 8 9.58 3.23 -26.78
CA PHE A 8 8.61 3.85 -25.89
C PHE A 8 9.30 5.01 -25.16
N GLY A 9 8.89 6.23 -25.46
CA GLY A 9 9.39 7.44 -24.81
C GLY A 9 9.08 7.43 -23.33
N VAL A 10 10.13 7.39 -22.52
CA VAL A 10 10.09 7.76 -21.11
C VAL A 10 9.99 9.29 -21.07
N LEU A 11 8.82 9.85 -20.76
CA LEU A 11 8.66 11.30 -20.60
C LEU A 11 7.81 11.64 -19.38
N GLY A 12 8.55 11.91 -18.30
CA GLY A 12 8.15 12.69 -17.13
C GLY A 12 9.46 13.06 -16.43
N SER A 13 9.90 14.31 -16.53
CA SER A 13 11.23 14.69 -16.05
C SER A 13 11.33 14.58 -14.51
N ASP A 14 12.29 13.83 -13.98
CA ASP A 14 12.49 13.56 -12.54
C ASP A 14 12.93 14.77 -11.69
N TYR A 15 12.81 16.02 -12.18
CA TYR A 15 13.37 17.20 -11.53
C TYR A 15 12.38 17.88 -10.59
N GLN A 16 12.85 18.27 -9.40
CA GLN A 16 12.09 19.02 -8.39
C GLN A 16 12.25 20.53 -8.57
N VAL A 17 13.41 20.98 -9.07
CA VAL A 17 13.73 22.39 -9.27
C VAL A 17 14.23 22.61 -10.70
N PHE A 18 13.72 23.64 -11.36
CA PHE A 18 14.22 24.14 -12.65
C PHE A 18 14.99 25.44 -12.43
N LEU A 19 16.24 25.52 -12.86
CA LEU A 19 17.03 26.75 -12.88
C LEU A 19 17.03 27.34 -14.29
N SER A 20 16.51 28.57 -14.43
CA SER A 20 16.63 29.38 -15.66
C SER A 20 17.64 30.50 -15.42
N PHE A 21 18.65 30.63 -16.26
CA PHE A 21 19.70 31.63 -16.09
C PHE A 21 20.37 31.96 -17.42
N ARG A 22 21.07 33.11 -17.48
CA ARG A 22 21.98 33.42 -18.59
C ARG A 22 23.32 32.77 -18.30
N GLY A 23 23.71 31.78 -19.10
CA GLY A 23 24.94 31.01 -18.93
C GLY A 23 26.18 31.89 -18.88
N TRP A 24 26.29 32.81 -19.83
CA TRP A 24 27.40 33.76 -19.90
C TRP A 24 27.58 34.62 -18.63
N ASP A 25 26.50 34.90 -17.90
CA ASP A 25 26.55 35.80 -16.75
C ASP A 25 26.90 35.05 -15.45
N THR A 26 26.30 33.87 -15.23
CA THR A 26 26.29 33.26 -13.89
C THR A 26 26.71 31.79 -13.84
N ARG A 27 26.96 31.13 -14.99
CA ARG A 27 27.20 29.68 -15.08
C ARG A 27 28.29 29.18 -14.15
N GLN A 28 29.54 29.62 -14.37
CA GLN A 28 30.72 29.17 -13.63
C GLN A 28 30.87 29.80 -12.23
N GLY A 29 29.89 30.63 -11.82
CA GLY A 29 29.93 31.36 -10.55
C GLY A 29 28.78 30.97 -9.63
N PHE A 30 27.80 31.85 -9.55
CA PHE A 30 26.68 31.70 -8.63
C PHE A 30 25.77 30.51 -8.99
N THR A 31 25.46 30.28 -10.27
CA THR A 31 24.55 29.19 -10.66
C THR A 31 25.14 27.82 -10.34
N ASP A 32 26.42 27.58 -10.64
CA ASP A 32 27.10 26.32 -10.27
C ASP A 32 27.08 26.10 -8.75
N THR A 33 27.38 27.16 -7.98
CA THR A 33 27.34 27.10 -6.52
C THR A 33 25.94 26.70 -6.01
N LEU A 34 24.89 27.35 -6.51
CA LEU A 34 23.51 27.05 -6.14
C LEU A 34 23.10 25.63 -6.54
N TYR A 35 23.45 25.20 -7.74
CA TYR A 35 23.20 23.84 -8.23
C TYR A 35 23.85 22.80 -7.31
N HIS A 36 25.10 23.00 -6.91
CA HIS A 36 25.80 22.11 -5.98
C HIS A 36 25.16 22.10 -4.59
N CYS A 37 24.76 23.25 -4.04
CA CYS A 37 24.07 23.29 -2.74
C CYS A 37 22.74 22.52 -2.77
N LEU A 38 21.94 22.71 -3.81
CA LEU A 38 20.65 22.03 -3.97
C LEU A 38 20.83 20.51 -4.13
N THR A 39 21.74 20.08 -5.01
CA THR A 39 22.01 18.66 -5.24
C THR A 39 22.63 17.97 -4.04
N THR A 40 23.54 18.64 -3.31
CA THR A 40 24.10 18.13 -2.04
C THR A 40 23.03 17.98 -0.96
N ALA A 41 21.98 18.81 -0.99
CA ALA A 41 20.82 18.68 -0.12
C ALA A 41 19.83 17.59 -0.57
N GLY A 42 20.16 16.82 -1.62
CA GLY A 42 19.34 15.74 -2.16
C GLY A 42 18.18 16.21 -3.03
N ILE A 43 18.21 17.45 -3.52
CA ILE A 43 17.18 17.99 -4.42
C ILE A 43 17.58 17.68 -5.86
N HIS A 44 16.65 17.10 -6.62
CA HIS A 44 16.88 16.82 -8.04
C HIS A 44 16.65 18.10 -8.86
N VAL A 45 17.69 18.62 -9.51
CA VAL A 45 17.67 19.94 -10.15
C VAL A 45 17.96 19.82 -11.65
N PHE A 46 17.10 20.41 -12.47
CA PHE A 46 17.41 20.69 -13.86
C PHE A 46 18.11 22.05 -13.95
N LYS A 47 19.26 22.07 -14.62
CA LYS A 47 20.05 23.26 -14.86
C LYS A 47 20.09 23.50 -16.37
N ASP A 48 19.30 24.45 -16.85
CA ASP A 48 19.21 24.75 -18.28
C ASP A 48 20.45 25.52 -18.77
N ASP A 49 21.19 24.96 -19.71
CA ASP A 49 22.41 25.57 -20.23
C ASP A 49 22.14 26.28 -21.57
N ASP A 50 22.07 27.61 -21.55
CA ASP A 50 21.76 28.41 -22.73
C ASP A 50 22.95 28.64 -23.69
N ASP A 51 24.15 28.13 -23.36
CA ASP A 51 25.35 28.23 -24.22
C ASP A 51 25.48 27.05 -25.22
N GLN A 52 24.56 26.08 -25.20
CA GLN A 52 24.56 24.98 -26.17
C GLN A 52 23.87 25.37 -27.50
N PRO A 53 24.34 24.84 -28.65
CA PRO A 53 23.66 25.03 -29.92
C PRO A 53 22.19 24.59 -29.82
N MET A 54 21.35 25.25 -30.61
CA MET A 54 19.89 25.12 -30.69
C MET A 54 19.44 23.76 -31.29
N ASP A 55 20.07 22.66 -30.88
CA ASP A 55 19.80 21.28 -31.30
C ASP A 55 19.04 20.47 -30.22
N GLU A 56 18.93 20.97 -28.99
CA GLU A 56 18.07 20.38 -27.96
C GLU A 56 16.64 20.95 -28.07
N ASN A 57 15.68 20.07 -28.37
CA ASN A 57 14.28 20.39 -28.61
C ASN A 57 13.70 21.30 -27.51
N ILE A 58 13.36 22.56 -27.84
CA ILE A 58 12.74 23.53 -26.91
C ILE A 58 11.54 22.92 -26.19
N GLU A 59 10.77 22.07 -26.87
CA GLU A 59 9.65 21.33 -26.29
C GLU A 59 10.06 20.54 -25.04
N LYS A 60 11.23 19.87 -25.06
CA LYS A 60 11.74 19.10 -23.93
C LYS A 60 12.04 19.98 -22.72
N ILE A 61 12.54 21.20 -22.94
CA ILE A 61 12.79 22.17 -21.86
C ILE A 61 11.46 22.66 -21.30
N LEU A 62 10.50 22.97 -22.16
CA LEU A 62 9.16 23.40 -21.73
C LEU A 62 8.41 22.30 -20.96
N ASP A 63 8.58 21.03 -21.35
CA ASP A 63 8.09 19.87 -20.61
C ASP A 63 8.79 19.72 -19.26
N THR A 64 10.09 20.00 -19.20
CA THR A 64 10.85 19.95 -17.95
C THR A 64 10.43 21.05 -16.98
N ILE A 65 10.12 22.25 -17.48
CA ILE A 65 9.49 23.32 -16.69
C ILE A 65 8.13 22.84 -16.18
N ASN A 66 7.37 22.12 -17.00
CA ASN A 66 6.09 21.58 -16.59
C ASN A 66 6.22 20.53 -15.46
N GLY A 67 7.21 19.64 -15.55
CA GLY A 67 7.47 18.63 -14.52
C GLY A 67 8.07 19.18 -13.21
N SER A 68 8.70 20.35 -13.25
CA SER A 68 9.41 20.90 -12.09
C SER A 68 8.49 21.57 -11.07
N ALA A 69 8.70 21.28 -9.79
CA ALA A 69 7.87 21.81 -8.69
C ALA A 69 8.11 23.29 -8.39
N ILE A 70 9.38 23.72 -8.43
CA ILE A 70 9.81 25.09 -8.18
C ILE A 70 10.67 25.54 -9.35
N CYS A 71 10.36 26.70 -9.92
CA CYS A 71 11.16 27.31 -10.97
C CYS A 71 11.90 28.53 -10.41
N ILE A 72 13.20 28.63 -10.69
CA ILE A 72 14.07 29.67 -10.14
C ILE A 72 14.74 30.39 -11.30
N PRO A 73 14.18 31.53 -11.75
CA PRO A 73 14.88 32.41 -12.66
C PRO A 73 15.95 33.18 -11.88
N ILE A 74 17.20 33.02 -12.30
CA ILE A 74 18.37 33.76 -11.82
C ILE A 74 18.52 34.98 -12.74
N LEU A 75 17.91 36.08 -12.32
CA LEU A 75 17.76 37.30 -13.08
C LEU A 75 19.06 38.10 -12.97
N SER A 76 19.88 38.03 -14.02
CA SER A 76 21.11 38.80 -14.20
C SER A 76 20.89 40.00 -15.13
N ARG A 77 21.85 40.92 -15.23
CA ARG A 77 21.78 42.07 -16.14
C ARG A 77 21.62 41.66 -17.61
N GLY A 78 22.22 40.55 -18.01
CA GLY A 78 22.12 39.98 -19.37
C GLY A 78 20.94 39.04 -19.59
N TYR A 79 20.16 38.67 -18.57
CA TYR A 79 19.07 37.68 -18.68
C TYR A 79 18.09 37.98 -19.83
N ALA A 80 17.58 39.22 -19.92
CA ALA A 80 16.63 39.62 -20.94
C ALA A 80 17.21 39.71 -22.37
N SER A 81 18.53 39.55 -22.55
CA SER A 81 19.15 39.47 -23.87
C SER A 81 18.97 38.09 -24.53
N SER A 82 18.62 37.05 -23.76
CA SER A 82 18.42 35.69 -24.26
C SER A 82 16.94 35.41 -24.56
N LYS A 83 16.63 35.06 -25.81
CA LYS A 83 15.26 34.65 -26.22
C LYS A 83 14.81 33.37 -25.49
N ARG A 84 15.75 32.44 -25.25
CA ARG A 84 15.50 31.19 -24.51
C ARG A 84 15.09 31.47 -23.06
N CYS A 85 15.87 32.28 -22.33
CA CYS A 85 15.52 32.68 -20.95
C CYS A 85 14.14 33.36 -20.88
N LEU A 86 13.81 34.24 -21.83
CA LEU A 86 12.51 34.92 -21.87
C LEU A 86 11.34 33.98 -22.17
N ARG A 87 11.53 32.98 -23.03
CA ARG A 87 10.55 31.92 -23.32
C ARG A 87 10.31 31.03 -22.12
N GLU A 88 11.38 30.60 -21.43
CA GLU A 88 11.28 29.81 -20.21
C GLU A 88 10.53 30.57 -19.11
N LEU A 89 10.92 31.81 -18.84
CA LEU A 89 10.27 32.67 -17.84
C LEU A 89 8.78 32.83 -18.16
N THR A 90 8.45 33.03 -19.44
CA THR A 90 7.06 33.15 -19.89
C THR A 90 6.30 31.87 -19.67
N ARG A 91 6.90 30.72 -20.00
CA ARG A 91 6.30 29.41 -19.74
C ARG A 91 6.03 29.18 -18.26
N MET A 92 6.96 29.56 -17.38
CA MET A 92 6.79 29.45 -15.93
C MET A 92 5.56 30.25 -15.44
N VAL A 93 5.37 31.46 -15.97
CA VAL A 93 4.23 32.33 -15.61
C VAL A 93 2.93 31.80 -16.19
N GLU A 94 2.91 31.41 -17.46
CA GLU A 94 1.72 30.87 -18.14
C GLU A 94 1.21 29.58 -17.49
N LEU A 95 2.12 28.72 -17.04
CA LEU A 95 1.79 27.50 -16.30
C LEU A 95 1.51 27.75 -14.80
N ASN A 96 1.48 29.00 -14.35
CA ASN A 96 1.28 29.40 -12.95
C ASN A 96 2.20 28.63 -11.97
N LYS A 97 3.47 28.41 -12.37
CA LYS A 97 4.42 27.65 -11.57
C LYS A 97 4.76 28.37 -10.27
N LYS A 98 5.25 27.61 -9.29
CA LYS A 98 5.86 28.21 -8.09
C LYS A 98 7.22 28.81 -8.47
N VAL A 99 7.22 30.08 -8.80
CA VAL A 99 8.44 30.81 -9.17
C VAL A 99 9.05 31.50 -7.95
N ILE A 100 10.37 31.35 -7.77
CA ILE A 100 11.15 32.06 -6.76
C ILE A 100 12.27 32.81 -7.49
N PRO A 101 12.10 34.10 -7.81
CA PRO A 101 13.12 34.84 -8.52
C PRO A 101 14.33 35.13 -7.63
N ILE A 102 15.53 34.89 -8.16
CA ILE A 102 16.78 35.36 -7.57
C ILE A 102 17.23 36.56 -8.39
N PHE A 103 17.33 37.72 -7.76
CA PHE A 103 17.85 38.93 -8.38
C PHE A 103 19.36 38.97 -8.13
N TYR A 104 20.14 38.53 -9.12
CA TYR A 104 21.58 38.27 -8.98
C TYR A 104 22.40 39.57 -8.92
N ASP A 105 22.28 40.41 -9.94
CA ASP A 105 22.94 41.72 -10.05
C ASP A 105 21.98 42.78 -10.61
N VAL A 106 20.67 42.54 -10.38
CA VAL A 106 19.56 43.41 -10.75
C VAL A 106 18.64 43.61 -9.56
N THR A 107 17.69 44.54 -9.67
CA THR A 107 16.65 44.75 -8.65
C THR A 107 15.28 44.32 -9.18
N PRO A 108 14.29 44.06 -8.30
CA PRO A 108 12.90 43.86 -8.74
C PRO A 108 12.36 45.05 -9.55
N ALA A 109 12.89 46.26 -9.32
CA ALA A 109 12.53 47.43 -10.12
C ALA A 109 12.96 47.23 -11.56
N ASP A 110 14.20 46.81 -11.85
CA ASP A 110 14.67 46.59 -13.22
C ASP A 110 13.79 45.61 -14.01
N VAL A 111 13.37 44.54 -13.34
CA VAL A 111 12.56 43.47 -13.93
C VAL A 111 11.11 43.91 -14.20
N LYS A 112 10.58 44.85 -13.40
CA LYS A 112 9.26 45.47 -13.63
C LYS A 112 9.23 46.44 -14.81
N LEU A 113 10.36 46.68 -15.46
CA LEU A 113 10.51 47.53 -16.66
C LEU A 113 10.25 49.06 -16.52
N PRO A 114 10.39 49.72 -15.35
CA PRO A 114 10.54 51.17 -15.28
C PRO A 114 11.97 51.62 -15.64
N THR A 115 12.97 50.73 -15.60
CA THR A 115 14.36 51.05 -15.95
C THR A 115 14.69 50.63 -17.37
N GLY A 116 15.78 51.18 -17.92
CA GLY A 116 16.24 50.86 -19.27
C GLY A 116 16.88 49.47 -19.42
N LEU A 117 17.21 48.77 -18.33
CA LEU A 117 18.04 47.56 -18.38
C LEU A 117 17.42 46.47 -19.27
N TYR A 118 16.27 45.95 -18.86
CA TYR A 118 15.56 44.92 -19.63
C TYR A 118 14.73 45.51 -20.77
N MET A 119 14.24 46.76 -20.63
CA MET A 119 13.52 47.45 -21.70
C MET A 119 14.35 47.61 -22.98
N ASN A 120 15.64 47.90 -22.85
CA ASN A 120 16.52 48.03 -24.01
C ASN A 120 16.74 46.68 -24.72
N ALA A 121 16.88 45.59 -23.96
CA ALA A 121 16.99 44.24 -24.52
C ALA A 121 15.71 43.83 -25.28
N LEU A 122 14.53 44.06 -24.69
CA LEU A 122 13.23 43.82 -25.35
C LEU A 122 13.06 44.65 -26.64
N ARG A 123 13.50 45.91 -26.63
CA ARG A 123 13.52 46.76 -27.85
C ARG A 123 14.48 46.21 -28.91
N GLY A 124 15.62 45.66 -28.50
CA GLY A 124 16.56 44.96 -29.38
C GLY A 124 15.86 43.81 -30.10
N HIS A 125 15.26 42.88 -29.36
CA HIS A 125 14.51 41.76 -29.92
C HIS A 125 13.36 42.20 -30.84
N SER A 126 12.63 43.25 -30.45
CA SER A 126 11.56 43.81 -31.28
C SER A 126 12.09 44.36 -32.61
N ARG A 127 13.28 44.95 -32.63
CA ARG A 127 13.93 45.42 -33.87
C ARG A 127 14.46 44.27 -34.70
N GLU A 128 15.07 43.26 -34.10
CA GLU A 128 15.54 42.07 -34.80
C GLU A 128 14.39 41.36 -35.52
N ILE A 129 13.28 41.12 -34.81
CA ILE A 129 12.06 40.52 -35.36
C ILE A 129 11.50 41.35 -36.52
N LYS A 130 11.61 42.69 -36.46
CA LYS A 130 11.17 43.59 -37.53
C LYS A 130 12.14 43.67 -38.72
N ASN A 131 13.44 43.49 -38.49
CA ASN A 131 14.50 43.80 -39.47
C ASN A 131 15.09 42.57 -40.19
N GLY A 132 14.79 41.32 -39.81
CA GLY A 132 15.39 40.17 -40.49
C GLY A 132 14.75 38.79 -40.22
N LYS A 133 14.30 38.17 -41.33
CA LYS A 133 13.85 36.78 -41.57
C LYS A 133 12.63 36.31 -40.77
N GLY A 134 11.46 36.35 -41.42
CA GLY A 134 10.33 35.49 -41.06
C GLY A 134 10.75 34.01 -41.11
N PRO A 135 9.96 33.09 -40.51
CA PRO A 135 10.35 31.70 -40.35
C PRO A 135 10.79 31.12 -41.69
N GLU A 136 11.96 30.47 -41.72
CA GLU A 136 12.21 29.45 -42.73
C GLU A 136 11.00 28.52 -42.72
N GLN A 137 10.49 28.20 -43.91
CA GLN A 137 9.27 27.42 -44.06
C GLN A 137 9.37 26.10 -43.28
N GLY A 138 8.69 26.04 -42.14
CA GLY A 138 8.62 24.85 -41.31
C GLY A 138 8.46 25.19 -39.83
N ILE A 139 7.27 24.86 -39.31
CA ILE A 139 6.85 24.81 -37.89
C ILE A 139 6.36 26.14 -37.29
N ASP A 140 5.03 26.16 -37.05
CA ASP A 140 4.17 27.05 -36.26
C ASP A 140 4.34 28.59 -36.34
N ALA A 141 3.35 29.22 -36.99
CA ALA A 141 3.21 30.65 -37.25
C ALA A 141 3.04 31.58 -36.01
N GLN A 142 3.36 31.12 -34.79
CA GLN A 142 3.29 31.93 -33.57
C GLN A 142 4.67 32.37 -33.03
N GLU A 143 5.76 31.65 -33.33
CA GLU A 143 7.11 32.03 -32.90
C GLU A 143 7.69 33.15 -33.77
N GLY A 144 8.28 34.18 -33.15
CA GLY A 144 8.91 35.30 -33.85
C GLY A 144 7.97 36.46 -34.22
N SER A 145 6.81 36.57 -33.58
CA SER A 145 5.86 37.67 -33.84
C SER A 145 6.02 38.84 -32.86
N ALA A 146 5.53 40.03 -33.22
CA ALA A 146 5.45 41.16 -32.29
C ALA A 146 4.64 40.85 -31.01
N SER A 147 3.76 39.83 -31.05
CA SER A 147 3.01 39.34 -29.89
C SER A 147 3.88 38.59 -28.88
N GLU A 148 5.02 38.04 -29.31
CA GLU A 148 5.94 37.28 -28.44
C GLU A 148 6.68 38.21 -27.47
N VAL A 149 7.19 39.34 -27.96
CA VAL A 149 7.84 40.36 -27.11
C VAL A 149 6.87 40.93 -26.07
N GLN A 150 5.59 41.10 -26.44
CA GLN A 150 4.56 41.53 -25.49
C GLN A 150 4.31 40.49 -24.39
N ARG A 151 4.33 39.20 -24.72
CA ARG A 151 4.24 38.11 -23.72
C ARG A 151 5.44 38.13 -22.78
N TRP A 152 6.65 38.27 -23.31
CA TRP A 152 7.87 38.41 -22.48
C TRP A 152 7.78 39.62 -21.55
N GLU A 153 7.30 40.76 -22.05
CA GLU A 153 7.08 41.96 -21.26
C GLU A 153 6.12 41.71 -20.09
N GLY A 154 4.98 41.07 -20.37
CA GLY A 154 3.98 40.69 -19.36
C GLY A 154 4.57 39.77 -18.29
N SER A 155 5.28 38.73 -18.70
CA SER A 155 5.91 37.76 -17.81
C SER A 155 6.98 38.37 -16.90
N LEU A 156 7.83 39.25 -17.43
CA LEU A 156 8.83 39.98 -16.63
C LEU A 156 8.16 40.87 -15.58
N ARG A 157 7.13 41.63 -15.98
CA ARG A 157 6.37 42.47 -15.05
C ARG A 157 5.71 41.65 -13.95
N GLU A 158 5.22 40.46 -14.27
CA GLU A 158 4.59 39.58 -13.31
C GLU A 158 5.61 38.98 -12.33
N VAL A 159 6.70 38.39 -12.83
CA VAL A 159 7.77 37.83 -12.00
C VAL A 159 8.42 38.91 -11.11
N GLY A 160 8.56 40.14 -11.61
CA GLY A 160 9.06 41.25 -10.80
C GLY A 160 8.19 41.56 -9.57
N LYS A 161 6.91 41.17 -9.54
CA LYS A 161 6.03 41.31 -8.37
C LYS A 161 6.20 40.18 -7.36
N PHE A 162 6.78 39.05 -7.75
CA PHE A 162 6.90 37.89 -6.87
C PHE A 162 7.90 38.17 -5.74
N THR A 163 7.67 37.54 -4.59
CA THR A 163 8.63 37.56 -3.48
C THR A 163 9.86 36.74 -3.87
N GLY A 164 10.96 37.42 -4.16
CA GLY A 164 12.24 36.81 -4.50
C GLY A 164 13.35 37.15 -3.51
N ARG A 165 14.58 36.81 -3.87
CA ARG A 165 15.78 37.05 -3.08
C ARG A 165 16.78 37.87 -3.87
N GLU A 166 17.12 39.06 -3.38
CA GLU A 166 18.23 39.85 -3.91
C GLU A 166 19.54 39.32 -3.35
N LEU A 167 20.50 39.03 -4.22
CA LEU A 167 21.85 38.69 -3.84
C LEU A 167 22.58 39.99 -3.44
N ARG A 168 22.53 40.30 -2.13
CA ARG A 168 23.28 41.40 -1.51
C ARG A 168 24.70 40.94 -1.19
N ASP A 169 25.57 41.86 -0.74
CA ASP A 169 26.99 41.65 -0.33
C ASP A 169 27.18 40.53 0.74
N THR A 170 26.82 39.32 0.37
CA THR A 170 26.79 38.10 1.17
C THR A 170 27.49 37.03 0.36
N SER A 171 28.25 36.18 1.05
CA SER A 171 28.93 35.06 0.40
C SER A 171 27.93 34.19 -0.36
N TYR A 172 28.28 33.77 -1.58
CA TYR A 172 27.46 32.88 -2.40
C TYR A 172 27.08 31.61 -1.62
N ASN A 173 28.00 31.06 -0.81
CA ASN A 173 27.73 29.88 0.00
C ASN A 173 26.61 30.13 1.01
N THR A 174 26.70 31.22 1.78
CA THR A 174 25.69 31.54 2.80
C THR A 174 24.32 31.83 2.18
N PHE A 175 24.31 32.52 1.03
CA PHE A 175 23.08 32.74 0.28
C PHE A 175 22.49 31.42 -0.23
N CYS A 176 23.32 30.57 -0.86
CA CYS A 176 22.92 29.29 -1.42
C CYS A 176 22.42 28.33 -0.34
N GLU A 177 23.06 28.27 0.84
CA GLU A 177 22.58 27.49 1.97
C GLU A 177 21.22 27.99 2.49
N SER A 178 21.06 29.31 2.61
CA SER A 178 19.81 29.93 3.06
C SER A 178 18.66 29.62 2.11
N ILE A 179 18.86 29.81 0.81
CA ILE A 179 17.81 29.57 -0.18
C ILE A 179 17.57 28.06 -0.37
N THR A 180 18.59 27.22 -0.26
CA THR A 180 18.44 25.75 -0.28
C THR A 180 17.58 25.28 0.88
N LYS A 181 17.77 25.80 2.09
CA LYS A 181 16.89 25.51 3.25
C LYS A 181 15.46 25.95 2.99
N GLU A 182 15.27 27.15 2.45
CA GLU A 182 13.93 27.67 2.09
C GLU A 182 13.24 26.78 1.05
N ILE A 183 13.94 26.38 0.00
CA ILE A 183 13.44 25.48 -1.06
C ILE A 183 13.12 24.13 -0.46
N LEU A 184 14.03 23.55 0.33
CA LEU A 184 13.84 22.28 1.00
C LEU A 184 12.62 22.32 1.93
N MET A 185 12.39 23.42 2.66
CA MET A 185 11.18 23.60 3.46
C MET A 185 9.93 23.68 2.58
N LYS A 186 9.94 24.44 1.49
CA LYS A 186 8.78 24.52 0.58
C LYS A 186 8.44 23.18 -0.09
N LEU A 187 9.46 22.37 -0.36
CA LEU A 187 9.29 20.98 -0.81
C LEU A 187 8.76 20.09 0.33
N LYS A 188 9.35 20.17 1.53
CA LYS A 188 9.01 19.33 2.69
C LYS A 188 7.67 19.66 3.35
N VAL A 189 7.20 20.90 3.35
CA VAL A 189 5.93 21.32 4.01
C VAL A 189 4.72 20.57 3.43
N LYS A 190 4.79 20.16 2.17
CA LYS A 190 3.75 19.35 1.54
C LYS A 190 3.95 17.84 1.75
N GLN A 191 5.12 17.41 2.18
CA GLN A 191 5.43 15.99 2.31
C GLN A 191 4.98 15.42 3.66
N LYS A 192 4.38 14.23 3.61
CA LYS A 192 4.12 13.42 4.80
C LYS A 192 5.38 12.68 5.21
N ILE A 193 5.59 12.55 6.52
CA ILE A 193 6.69 11.76 7.07
C ILE A 193 6.47 10.30 6.67
N VAL A 194 7.48 9.74 6.02
CA VAL A 194 7.55 8.35 5.57
C VAL A 194 8.84 7.76 6.18
N PRO A 195 8.84 6.50 6.65
CA PRO A 195 10.06 5.86 7.16
C PRO A 195 11.21 5.86 6.14
N ASP A 196 12.45 6.09 6.59
CA ASP A 196 13.65 6.17 5.73
C ASP A 196 13.99 4.85 5.01
N GLN A 197 13.40 3.74 5.44
CA GLN A 197 13.58 2.40 4.86
C GLN A 197 12.24 1.84 4.41
N LEU A 198 11.85 2.16 3.17
CA LEU A 198 10.79 1.46 2.46
C LEU A 198 11.44 0.42 1.56
N ILE A 199 11.22 -0.86 1.85
CA ILE A 199 11.76 -1.96 1.05
C ILE A 199 10.62 -2.56 0.23
N GLY A 200 10.79 -2.64 -1.09
CA GLY A 200 9.86 -3.35 -1.98
C GLY A 200 8.49 -2.68 -2.13
N MET A 201 8.44 -1.34 -2.13
CA MET A 201 7.22 -0.56 -2.38
C MET A 201 7.14 0.05 -3.79
N ASP A 202 8.21 -0.04 -4.59
CA ASP A 202 8.31 0.65 -5.87
C ASP A 202 7.28 0.14 -6.90
N ASP A 203 7.05 -1.17 -6.94
CA ASP A 203 6.08 -1.78 -7.85
C ASP A 203 4.64 -1.38 -7.49
N GLN A 204 4.30 -1.38 -6.20
CA GLN A 204 2.99 -0.97 -5.70
C GLN A 204 2.76 0.53 -5.94
N VAL A 205 3.79 1.35 -5.74
CA VAL A 205 3.76 2.78 -6.10
C VAL A 205 3.48 2.93 -7.59
N ASN A 206 4.23 2.25 -8.46
CA ASN A 206 4.06 2.33 -9.90
C ASN A 206 2.66 1.85 -10.35
N ALA A 207 2.15 0.77 -9.77
CA ALA A 207 0.80 0.29 -10.05
C ALA A 207 -0.27 1.32 -9.67
N VAL A 208 -0.17 1.95 -8.49
CA VAL A 208 -1.09 3.03 -8.10
C VAL A 208 -0.94 4.25 -9.01
N LEU A 209 0.29 4.63 -9.39
CA LEU A 209 0.52 5.73 -10.34
C LEU A 209 -0.10 5.47 -11.70
N GLN A 210 -0.06 4.23 -12.21
CA GLN A 210 -0.73 3.84 -13.45
C GLN A 210 -2.26 3.89 -13.33
N LEU A 211 -2.82 3.49 -12.20
CA LEU A 211 -4.27 3.58 -11.97
C LEU A 211 -4.73 5.05 -11.93
N LEU A 212 -3.95 5.90 -11.26
CA LEU A 212 -4.18 7.34 -11.21
C LEU A 212 -4.07 7.92 -12.62
N ASP A 213 -3.01 7.58 -13.36
CA ASP A 213 -2.62 8.10 -14.69
C ASP A 213 -2.79 9.62 -14.78
N ILE A 214 -1.71 10.32 -14.46
CA ILE A 214 -1.69 11.77 -14.15
C ILE A 214 -1.97 12.65 -15.37
N GLU A 215 -1.77 12.11 -16.57
CA GLU A 215 -1.96 12.80 -17.85
C GLU A 215 -3.42 12.82 -18.30
N ALA A 216 -4.26 11.93 -17.79
CA ALA A 216 -5.66 11.92 -18.18
C ALA A 216 -6.44 13.19 -17.75
N HIS A 217 -7.25 13.72 -18.66
CA HIS A 217 -8.07 14.91 -18.45
C HIS A 217 -9.47 14.59 -17.88
N ASP A 218 -9.51 13.74 -16.85
CA ASP A 218 -10.71 13.38 -16.08
C ASP A 218 -10.47 13.52 -14.57
N VAL A 219 -11.50 13.28 -13.77
CA VAL A 219 -11.40 13.19 -12.30
C VAL A 219 -11.50 11.72 -11.90
N ARG A 220 -10.47 11.20 -11.22
CA ARG A 220 -10.39 9.77 -10.90
C ARG A 220 -10.31 9.50 -9.41
N TYR A 221 -11.05 8.47 -9.00
CA TYR A 221 -10.99 7.89 -7.68
C TYR A 221 -10.21 6.57 -7.74
N VAL A 222 -9.21 6.42 -6.88
CA VAL A 222 -8.44 5.20 -6.68
C VAL A 222 -8.58 4.76 -5.22
N GLY A 223 -9.22 3.62 -5.01
CA GLY A 223 -9.35 3.00 -3.70
C GLY A 223 -8.21 2.02 -3.42
N ILE A 224 -7.38 2.31 -2.42
CA ILE A 224 -6.36 1.40 -1.90
C ILE A 224 -6.99 0.62 -0.73
N HIS A 225 -7.23 -0.68 -0.92
CA HIS A 225 -7.83 -1.53 0.12
C HIS A 225 -6.92 -2.69 0.52
N GLY A 226 -7.20 -3.33 1.65
CA GLY A 226 -6.41 -4.46 2.17
C GLY A 226 -6.40 -4.51 3.70
N ILE A 227 -5.81 -5.55 4.26
CA ILE A 227 -5.83 -5.84 5.71
C ILE A 227 -5.15 -4.71 6.52
N GLY A 228 -5.51 -4.55 7.79
CA GLY A 228 -4.80 -3.61 8.69
C GLY A 228 -3.29 -3.90 8.74
N GLY A 229 -2.47 -2.85 8.83
CA GLY A 229 -1.01 -3.00 8.97
C GLY A 229 -0.25 -3.35 7.69
N THR A 230 -0.91 -3.55 6.55
CA THR A 230 -0.22 -3.85 5.27
C THR A 230 0.60 -2.69 4.72
N GLY A 231 0.35 -1.47 5.19
CA GLY A 231 1.08 -0.26 4.76
C GLY A 231 0.31 0.66 3.82
N LYS A 232 -1.02 0.53 3.70
CA LYS A 232 -1.86 1.39 2.81
C LYS A 232 -1.63 2.88 3.02
N THR A 233 -1.64 3.32 4.28
CA THR A 233 -1.34 4.69 4.67
C THR A 233 0.07 5.09 4.23
N THR A 234 1.05 4.19 4.39
CA THR A 234 2.43 4.42 3.93
C THR A 234 2.49 4.57 2.41
N LEU A 235 1.84 3.69 1.66
CA LEU A 235 1.78 3.74 0.20
C LEU A 235 1.13 5.04 -0.28
N ALA A 236 -0.01 5.40 0.31
CA ALA A 236 -0.69 6.65 0.02
C ALA A 236 0.17 7.87 0.33
N LYS A 237 0.94 7.88 1.44
CA LYS A 237 1.90 8.95 1.75
C LYS A 237 3.03 9.05 0.72
N VAL A 238 3.58 7.92 0.29
CA VAL A 238 4.65 7.89 -0.73
C VAL A 238 4.14 8.43 -2.07
N VAL A 239 2.99 7.93 -2.52
CA VAL A 239 2.33 8.38 -3.76
C VAL A 239 1.99 9.86 -3.65
N PHE A 240 1.42 10.31 -2.53
CA PHE A 240 1.11 11.72 -2.29
C PHE A 240 2.35 12.61 -2.38
N ASN A 241 3.45 12.22 -1.72
CA ASN A 241 4.70 12.96 -1.76
C ASN A 241 5.32 13.04 -3.16
N LYS A 242 5.19 11.97 -3.97
CA LYS A 242 5.63 11.95 -5.38
C LYS A 242 4.76 12.87 -6.25
N LEU A 243 3.45 12.90 -5.99
CA LEU A 243 2.49 13.55 -6.87
C LEU A 243 2.17 15.00 -6.53
N THR A 244 2.34 15.43 -5.28
CA THR A 244 1.83 16.72 -4.77
C THR A 244 2.20 17.96 -5.60
N TYR A 245 3.25 17.88 -6.40
CA TYR A 245 3.73 18.97 -7.24
C TYR A 245 3.00 19.10 -8.60
N HIS A 246 2.27 18.08 -9.02
CA HIS A 246 1.52 18.06 -10.28
C HIS A 246 0.09 18.64 -10.16
N PHE A 247 -0.26 19.19 -8.99
CA PHE A 247 -1.62 19.58 -8.63
C PHE A 247 -1.65 20.99 -8.02
N ASP A 248 -2.69 21.76 -8.34
CA ASP A 248 -2.91 23.14 -7.89
C ASP A 248 -3.23 23.22 -6.38
N GLY A 249 -3.84 22.16 -5.85
CA GLY A 249 -4.19 22.01 -4.44
C GLY A 249 -4.02 20.57 -3.99
N CYS A 250 -3.53 20.37 -2.77
CA CYS A 250 -3.28 19.04 -2.22
C CYS A 250 -3.74 18.97 -0.77
N SER A 251 -4.43 17.90 -0.39
CA SER A 251 -4.73 17.62 1.01
C SER A 251 -4.64 16.13 1.30
N PHE A 252 -4.20 15.82 2.50
CA PHE A 252 -4.14 14.47 3.02
C PHE A 252 -4.77 14.49 4.40
N LEU A 253 -5.95 13.90 4.48
CA LEU A 253 -6.76 13.78 5.67
C LEU A 253 -6.46 12.42 6.30
N SER A 254 -5.68 12.43 7.38
CA SER A 254 -5.27 11.23 8.11
C SER A 254 -6.37 10.71 9.02
N ASP A 255 -6.38 9.39 9.24
CA ASP A 255 -7.15 8.74 10.31
C ASP A 255 -8.63 9.18 10.35
N ILE A 256 -9.31 9.16 9.19
CA ILE A 256 -10.67 9.71 9.05
C ILE A 256 -11.66 8.97 9.96
N ARG A 257 -11.55 7.64 10.07
CA ARG A 257 -12.38 6.86 11.01
C ARG A 257 -12.36 7.45 12.42
N GLU A 258 -11.17 7.70 12.96
CA GLU A 258 -11.02 8.19 14.34
C GLU A 258 -11.35 9.69 14.45
N SER A 259 -10.84 10.50 13.51
CA SER A 259 -11.01 11.95 13.52
C SER A 259 -12.47 12.37 13.35
N SER A 260 -13.23 11.68 12.50
CA SER A 260 -14.66 11.97 12.30
C SER A 260 -15.50 11.64 13.54
N ARG A 261 -15.11 10.63 14.33
CA ARG A 261 -15.78 10.26 15.59
C ARG A 261 -15.43 11.20 16.74
N ARG A 262 -14.15 11.57 16.86
CA ARG A 262 -13.67 12.43 17.94
C ARG A 262 -14.08 13.89 17.76
N ASP A 263 -13.82 14.43 16.58
CA ASP A 263 -13.88 15.87 16.33
C ASP A 263 -15.02 16.25 15.37
N GLY A 264 -15.69 15.27 14.76
CA GLY A 264 -16.72 15.47 13.74
C GLY A 264 -16.13 15.75 12.35
N ILE A 265 -16.87 15.34 11.32
CA ILE A 265 -16.47 15.50 9.90
C ILE A 265 -16.19 16.95 9.50
N LYS A 266 -16.82 17.93 10.17
CA LYS A 266 -16.64 19.37 9.90
C LYS A 266 -15.20 19.84 10.07
N ASN A 267 -14.46 19.25 11.01
CA ASN A 267 -13.07 19.63 11.26
C ASN A 267 -12.16 19.14 10.13
N LEU A 268 -12.43 17.95 9.59
CA LEU A 268 -11.76 17.44 8.39
C LEU A 268 -12.10 18.30 7.15
N GLN A 269 -13.35 18.76 7.01
CA GLN A 269 -13.74 19.69 5.95
C GLN A 269 -13.00 21.04 6.08
N ARG A 270 -12.89 21.59 7.30
CA ARG A 270 -12.14 22.83 7.55
C ARG A 270 -10.66 22.67 7.20
N GLN A 271 -10.05 21.54 7.56
CA GLN A 271 -8.68 21.22 7.16
C GLN A 271 -8.55 21.17 5.63
N LEU A 272 -9.44 20.45 4.95
CA LEU A 272 -9.43 20.32 3.50
C LEU A 272 -9.52 21.68 2.78
N VAL A 273 -10.45 22.54 3.22
CA VAL A 273 -10.59 23.90 2.68
C VAL A 273 -9.31 24.71 2.92
N SER A 274 -8.73 24.62 4.11
CA SER A 274 -7.48 25.31 4.45
C SER A 274 -6.31 24.82 3.58
N ASP A 275 -6.19 23.52 3.37
CA ASP A 275 -5.13 22.90 2.57
C ASP A 275 -5.20 23.30 1.09
N ILE A 276 -6.42 23.39 0.52
CA ILE A 276 -6.64 23.75 -0.90
C ILE A 276 -6.53 25.27 -1.16
N HIS A 277 -7.02 26.10 -0.23
CA HIS A 277 -7.13 27.54 -0.43
C HIS A 277 -5.98 28.33 0.21
N GLY A 278 -5.25 27.75 1.18
CA GLY A 278 -4.15 28.40 1.89
C GLY A 278 -4.58 29.49 2.89
N LYS A 279 -5.90 29.66 3.11
CA LYS A 279 -6.46 30.55 4.13
C LYS A 279 -7.51 29.83 4.94
N MET A 280 -7.54 30.12 6.23
CA MET A 280 -8.57 29.61 7.13
C MET A 280 -9.91 30.25 6.78
N ARG A 281 -10.92 29.42 6.48
CA ARG A 281 -12.32 29.85 6.29
C ARG A 281 -13.19 29.26 7.38
N ASP A 282 -14.27 29.97 7.68
CA ASP A 282 -15.23 29.47 8.64
C ASP A 282 -16.06 28.35 8.02
N VAL A 283 -16.17 27.25 8.76
CA VAL A 283 -17.01 26.10 8.43
C VAL A 283 -17.90 25.92 9.64
N SER A 284 -19.11 26.50 9.55
CA SER A 284 -20.11 26.51 10.61
C SER A 284 -20.67 25.11 10.88
N ASP A 285 -20.97 24.39 9.80
CA ASP A 285 -21.61 23.09 9.77
C ASP A 285 -21.12 22.26 8.56
N SER A 286 -21.57 21.01 8.49
CA SER A 286 -21.08 20.07 7.47
C SER A 286 -21.51 20.43 6.05
N ASP A 287 -22.73 20.96 5.88
CA ASP A 287 -23.25 21.33 4.57
C ASP A 287 -22.56 22.58 4.02
N SER A 288 -22.24 23.52 4.91
CA SER A 288 -21.40 24.67 4.57
C SER A 288 -20.00 24.23 4.16
N GLY A 289 -19.42 23.25 4.87
CA GLY A 289 -18.14 22.63 4.49
C GLY A 289 -18.18 22.04 3.08
N ILE A 290 -19.23 21.29 2.73
CA ILE A 290 -19.42 20.73 1.38
C ILE A 290 -19.47 21.83 0.31
N ARG A 291 -20.22 22.91 0.56
CA ARG A 291 -20.33 24.03 -0.39
C ARG A 291 -18.99 24.72 -0.61
N GLU A 292 -18.23 24.96 0.45
CA GLU A 292 -16.90 25.57 0.38
C GLU A 292 -15.89 24.68 -0.36
N ILE A 293 -15.88 23.36 -0.08
CA ILE A 293 -14.99 22.41 -0.78
C ILE A 293 -15.26 22.46 -2.29
N LYS A 294 -16.53 22.35 -2.71
CA LYS A 294 -16.93 22.44 -4.13
C LYS A 294 -16.47 23.74 -4.76
N ALA A 295 -16.80 24.87 -4.14
CA ALA A 295 -16.47 26.18 -4.69
C ALA A 295 -14.96 26.37 -4.89
N MET A 296 -14.13 25.79 -4.02
CA MET A 296 -12.67 25.95 -4.09
C MET A 296 -11.98 24.93 -5.00
N ALA A 297 -12.58 23.76 -5.22
CA ALA A 297 -11.99 22.66 -5.95
C ALA A 297 -12.44 22.55 -7.42
N GLN A 298 -13.60 23.12 -7.78
CA GLN A 298 -14.25 22.94 -9.08
C GLN A 298 -13.40 23.34 -10.29
N ASP A 299 -12.53 24.35 -10.16
CA ASP A 299 -11.69 24.86 -11.25
C ASP A 299 -10.19 24.57 -11.05
N LYS A 300 -9.86 23.62 -10.17
CA LYS A 300 -8.47 23.30 -9.82
C LYS A 300 -8.18 21.81 -10.00
N LYS A 301 -6.97 21.49 -10.43
CA LYS A 301 -6.43 20.13 -10.43
C LYS A 301 -6.04 19.76 -9.00
N ILE A 302 -6.84 18.95 -8.32
CA ILE A 302 -6.67 18.60 -6.89
C ILE A 302 -6.13 17.18 -6.70
N LEU A 303 -5.16 17.02 -5.79
CA LEU A 303 -4.76 15.73 -5.22
C LEU A 303 -5.30 15.59 -3.80
N LEU A 304 -6.22 14.67 -3.59
CA LEU A 304 -6.84 14.44 -2.28
C LEU A 304 -6.59 13.01 -1.81
N VAL A 305 -6.08 12.84 -0.59
CA VAL A 305 -6.02 11.54 0.08
C VAL A 305 -6.96 11.51 1.27
N LEU A 306 -7.87 10.54 1.26
CA LEU A 306 -8.75 10.20 2.36
C LEU A 306 -8.23 8.90 3.03
N ASP A 307 -7.56 9.02 4.16
CA ASP A 307 -6.90 7.88 4.81
C ASP A 307 -7.74 7.27 5.95
N ASP A 308 -7.76 5.93 6.01
CA ASP A 308 -8.48 5.10 6.99
C ASP A 308 -9.99 5.40 7.04
N VAL A 309 -10.64 5.37 5.87
CA VAL A 309 -12.10 5.53 5.73
C VAL A 309 -12.81 4.22 6.06
N ASP A 310 -13.80 4.25 6.95
CA ASP A 310 -14.62 3.09 7.34
C ASP A 310 -16.11 3.22 6.98
N GLN A 311 -16.55 4.41 6.56
CA GLN A 311 -17.94 4.66 6.18
C GLN A 311 -18.04 5.49 4.90
N ARG A 312 -18.97 5.10 4.02
CA ARG A 312 -19.17 5.81 2.74
C ARG A 312 -19.56 7.27 2.91
N ASP A 313 -20.37 7.57 3.93
CA ASP A 313 -20.80 8.94 4.26
C ASP A 313 -19.61 9.90 4.46
N GLN A 314 -18.46 9.40 4.93
CA GLN A 314 -17.24 10.20 5.05
C GLN A 314 -16.73 10.65 3.67
N ILE A 315 -16.74 9.76 2.66
CA ILE A 315 -16.35 10.08 1.28
C ILE A 315 -17.35 11.09 0.69
N GLU A 316 -18.64 10.85 0.89
CA GLU A 316 -19.71 11.70 0.35
C GLU A 316 -19.64 13.14 0.89
N LYS A 317 -19.20 13.31 2.13
CA LYS A 317 -19.05 14.62 2.78
C LYS A 317 -17.71 15.32 2.53
N LEU A 318 -16.66 14.58 2.14
CA LEU A 318 -15.30 15.14 1.95
C LEU A 318 -14.91 15.29 0.47
N ALA A 319 -15.38 14.40 -0.40
CA ALA A 319 -15.02 14.37 -1.82
C ALA A 319 -16.25 14.27 -2.75
N GLY A 320 -17.34 13.63 -2.31
CA GLY A 320 -18.59 13.60 -3.07
C GLY A 320 -18.44 12.96 -4.45
N LYS A 321 -18.83 13.69 -5.51
CA LYS A 321 -18.81 13.23 -6.91
C LYS A 321 -17.67 13.88 -7.69
N SER A 322 -17.31 13.31 -8.83
CA SER A 322 -16.27 13.84 -9.73
C SER A 322 -16.46 15.31 -10.10
N ASN A 323 -17.69 15.80 -10.22
CA ASN A 323 -18.01 17.18 -10.54
C ASN A 323 -17.71 18.21 -9.43
N TRP A 324 -17.21 17.79 -8.27
CA TRP A 324 -16.70 18.70 -7.24
C TRP A 324 -15.33 19.26 -7.58
N PHE A 325 -14.60 18.62 -8.49
CA PHE A 325 -13.19 18.89 -8.77
C PHE A 325 -12.97 19.27 -10.23
N GLY A 326 -11.95 20.09 -10.48
CA GLY A 326 -11.49 20.42 -11.83
C GLY A 326 -10.88 19.22 -12.54
N THR A 327 -10.83 19.29 -13.88
CA THR A 327 -10.25 18.23 -14.71
C THR A 327 -8.80 17.91 -14.32
N GLY A 328 -8.41 16.63 -14.41
CA GLY A 328 -7.11 16.13 -14.00
C GLY A 328 -6.98 15.83 -12.49
N SER A 329 -8.04 16.01 -11.70
CA SER A 329 -8.00 15.75 -10.25
C SER A 329 -7.91 14.26 -9.92
N ARG A 330 -7.21 13.94 -8.83
CA ARG A 330 -6.98 12.57 -8.36
C ARG A 330 -7.33 12.44 -6.88
N ILE A 331 -8.23 11.51 -6.58
CA ILE A 331 -8.70 11.24 -5.24
C ILE A 331 -8.27 9.82 -4.87
N ILE A 332 -7.52 9.67 -3.80
CA ILE A 332 -7.06 8.39 -3.26
C ILE A 332 -7.83 8.13 -1.97
N VAL A 333 -8.41 6.95 -1.83
CA VAL A 333 -9.10 6.54 -0.61
C VAL A 333 -8.42 5.29 -0.06
N THR A 334 -7.94 5.32 1.18
CA THR A 334 -7.45 4.11 1.85
C THR A 334 -8.54 3.53 2.76
N THR A 335 -8.75 2.22 2.70
CA THR A 335 -9.76 1.55 3.53
C THR A 335 -9.40 0.09 3.83
N LYS A 336 -9.95 -0.47 4.90
CA LYS A 336 -9.90 -1.92 5.14
C LYS A 336 -11.05 -2.66 4.45
N ASP A 337 -12.12 -1.96 4.07
CA ASP A 337 -13.36 -2.55 3.55
C ASP A 337 -13.68 -1.99 2.17
N ILE A 338 -13.48 -2.82 1.14
CA ILE A 338 -13.75 -2.45 -0.25
C ILE A 338 -15.21 -2.01 -0.49
N ARG A 339 -16.16 -2.47 0.33
CA ARG A 339 -17.59 -2.11 0.19
C ARG A 339 -17.85 -0.63 0.40
N VAL A 340 -16.99 0.06 1.13
CA VAL A 340 -17.04 1.52 1.33
C VAL A 340 -16.91 2.28 0.00
N LEU A 341 -16.29 1.66 -1.00
CA LEU A 341 -16.03 2.23 -2.33
C LEU A 341 -17.11 1.88 -3.37
N ALA A 342 -18.00 0.91 -3.12
CA ALA A 342 -19.01 0.45 -4.08
C ALA A 342 -20.20 1.41 -4.14
N THR A 343 -20.77 1.74 -5.32
CA THR A 343 -22.00 2.56 -5.48
C THR A 343 -23.32 1.78 -5.26
N GLU A 344 -24.36 2.41 -4.66
CA GLU A 344 -25.67 1.77 -4.38
C GLU A 344 -26.32 1.09 -5.61
N ARG A 345 -26.07 1.58 -6.83
CA ARG A 345 -26.61 0.98 -8.07
C ARG A 345 -25.98 -0.37 -8.44
N ALA A 346 -24.80 -0.70 -7.93
CA ALA A 346 -24.13 -1.98 -8.19
C ALA A 346 -24.59 -3.10 -7.24
N ALA A 347 -25.16 -2.75 -6.08
CA ALA A 347 -25.57 -3.72 -5.06
C ALA A 347 -26.94 -4.39 -5.33
N LEU A 348 -27.75 -3.82 -6.23
CA LEU A 348 -29.15 -4.23 -6.45
C LEU A 348 -29.39 -5.09 -7.71
N ARG A 349 -28.36 -5.46 -8.47
CA ARG A 349 -28.48 -6.41 -9.60
C ARG A 349 -27.55 -7.59 -9.40
N GLU A 350 -28.13 -8.72 -8.97
CA GLU A 350 -27.62 -10.10 -9.02
C GLU A 350 -26.11 -10.32 -8.84
N GLY A 351 -25.71 -10.80 -7.65
CA GLY A 351 -24.68 -11.84 -7.46
C GLY A 351 -23.23 -11.57 -7.88
N VAL A 352 -22.93 -10.46 -8.55
CA VAL A 352 -21.59 -10.05 -8.97
C VAL A 352 -21.46 -8.58 -8.65
N LEU A 353 -20.55 -8.21 -7.75
CA LEU A 353 -20.06 -6.84 -7.60
C LEU A 353 -19.43 -6.41 -8.93
N LYS A 354 -20.24 -5.94 -9.88
CA LYS A 354 -19.73 -5.20 -11.03
C LYS A 354 -19.14 -3.92 -10.47
N GLN A 355 -17.81 -3.83 -10.45
CA GLN A 355 -17.08 -2.60 -10.15
C GLN A 355 -17.76 -1.45 -10.88
N SER A 356 -18.13 -0.39 -10.16
CA SER A 356 -18.60 0.81 -10.83
C SER A 356 -17.41 1.37 -11.62
N ASN A 357 -17.61 1.70 -12.89
CA ASN A 357 -16.56 2.31 -13.73
C ASN A 357 -16.00 3.64 -13.15
N GLU A 358 -16.55 4.16 -12.06
CA GLU A 358 -16.14 5.43 -11.42
C GLU A 358 -14.95 5.31 -10.46
N VAL A 359 -14.68 4.15 -9.86
CA VAL A 359 -13.61 3.99 -8.85
C VAL A 359 -12.74 2.80 -9.21
N LYS A 360 -11.47 3.08 -9.55
CA LYS A 360 -10.45 2.04 -9.72
C LYS A 360 -9.98 1.57 -8.34
N THR A 361 -9.60 0.31 -8.20
CA THR A 361 -9.14 -0.23 -6.91
C THR A 361 -7.76 -0.87 -7.02
N PHE A 362 -6.96 -0.73 -5.96
CA PHE A 362 -5.68 -1.40 -5.77
C PHE A 362 -5.71 -2.16 -4.44
N GLU A 363 -5.49 -3.46 -4.50
CA GLU A 363 -5.39 -4.30 -3.30
C GLU A 363 -3.95 -4.33 -2.80
N MET A 364 -3.77 -3.96 -1.54
CA MET A 364 -2.51 -4.15 -0.84
C MET A 364 -2.46 -5.52 -0.19
N GLU A 365 -1.68 -6.39 -0.81
CA GLU A 365 -1.29 -7.68 -0.27
C GLU A 365 -0.07 -7.56 0.65
N LEU A 366 0.08 -8.50 1.59
CA LEU A 366 1.25 -8.53 2.48
C LEU A 366 2.47 -9.06 1.72
N ASP A 367 3.36 -8.19 1.27
CA ASP A 367 4.67 -8.57 0.74
C ASP A 367 5.69 -8.80 1.86
N PHE A 368 5.86 -10.07 2.23
CA PHE A 368 6.88 -10.49 3.20
C PHE A 368 8.28 -10.43 2.57
N VAL A 369 8.98 -9.30 2.72
CA VAL A 369 10.39 -9.17 2.34
C VAL A 369 11.27 -9.71 3.48
N PRO A 370 12.16 -10.69 3.24
CA PRO A 370 13.03 -11.24 4.27
C PRO A 370 14.21 -10.29 4.50
N SER A 371 14.07 -9.29 5.38
CA SER A 371 15.21 -8.49 5.85
C SER A 371 15.30 -8.49 7.37
N LEU A 372 16.49 -8.84 7.87
CA LEU A 372 16.80 -9.05 9.29
C LEU A 372 16.60 -7.80 10.18
N LYS A 373 16.55 -6.59 9.61
CA LYS A 373 16.25 -5.34 10.34
C LYS A 373 14.74 -5.08 10.51
N VAL A 374 13.90 -5.55 9.59
CA VAL A 374 12.43 -5.45 9.70
C VAL A 374 11.92 -6.36 10.81
N PHE A 375 12.62 -7.45 11.10
CA PHE A 375 12.21 -8.41 12.14
C PHE A 375 12.14 -7.80 13.54
N SER A 376 13.02 -6.85 13.91
CA SER A 376 12.97 -6.25 15.26
C SER A 376 11.83 -5.25 15.41
N ILE A 377 11.57 -4.42 14.40
CA ILE A 377 10.50 -3.41 14.41
C ILE A 377 9.11 -4.08 14.25
N CYS A 378 9.03 -5.11 13.40
CA CYS A 378 7.83 -5.92 13.28
C CYS A 378 7.58 -6.73 14.55
N LYS A 379 8.61 -7.22 15.24
CA LYS A 379 8.44 -7.94 16.51
C LYS A 379 7.76 -7.06 17.55
N ASP A 380 8.24 -5.84 17.78
CA ASP A 380 7.65 -4.96 18.81
C ASP A 380 6.19 -4.58 18.50
N LYS A 381 5.87 -4.31 17.23
CA LYS A 381 4.48 -4.02 16.81
C LYS A 381 3.58 -5.25 16.75
N LEU A 382 4.09 -6.40 16.29
CA LEU A 382 3.35 -7.66 16.36
C LEU A 382 3.13 -8.07 17.79
N GLU A 383 4.07 -7.82 18.69
CA GLU A 383 3.97 -8.19 20.11
C GLU A 383 2.91 -7.34 20.80
N VAL A 384 2.84 -6.03 20.53
CA VAL A 384 1.73 -5.18 20.99
C VAL A 384 0.39 -5.68 20.43
N THR A 385 0.31 -5.91 19.12
CA THR A 385 -0.93 -6.36 18.46
C THR A 385 -1.36 -7.74 18.95
N TYR A 386 -0.40 -8.66 19.12
CA TYR A 386 -0.60 -10.01 19.65
C TYR A 386 -1.04 -9.95 21.11
N ASN A 387 -0.45 -9.07 21.93
CA ASN A 387 -0.81 -8.94 23.34
C ASN A 387 -2.23 -8.37 23.53
N GLU A 388 -2.72 -7.57 22.58
CA GLU A 388 -4.10 -7.06 22.53
C GLU A 388 -5.14 -8.11 22.07
N LEU A 389 -4.71 -9.23 21.47
CA LEU A 389 -5.61 -10.32 21.11
C LEU A 389 -6.12 -11.04 22.37
N ASP A 390 -7.35 -11.55 22.31
CA ASP A 390 -7.84 -12.48 23.31
C ASP A 390 -7.07 -13.82 23.26
N ASP A 391 -7.15 -14.61 24.33
CA ASP A 391 -6.35 -15.84 24.47
C ASP A 391 -6.61 -16.86 23.35
N ARG A 392 -7.80 -16.83 22.74
CA ARG A 392 -8.17 -17.73 21.65
C ARG A 392 -7.55 -17.28 20.33
N ALA A 393 -7.58 -15.98 20.03
CA ALA A 393 -6.94 -15.39 18.86
C ALA A 393 -5.41 -15.45 18.94
N LYS A 394 -4.83 -15.30 20.13
CA LYS A 394 -3.39 -15.54 20.40
C LYS A 394 -2.99 -16.97 20.04
N GLN A 395 -3.78 -17.94 20.49
CA GLN A 395 -3.48 -19.34 20.24
C GLN A 395 -3.57 -19.67 18.74
N MET A 396 -4.59 -19.17 18.03
CA MET A 396 -4.69 -19.30 16.58
C MET A 396 -3.50 -18.68 15.84
N PHE A 397 -3.03 -17.51 16.29
CA PHE A 397 -1.87 -16.85 15.71
C PHE A 397 -0.58 -17.68 15.89
N LEU A 398 -0.38 -18.25 17.08
CA LEU A 398 0.75 -19.14 17.36
C LEU A 398 0.70 -20.44 16.55
N ASP A 399 -0.48 -21.05 16.42
CA ASP A 399 -0.65 -22.31 15.67
C ASP A 399 -0.36 -22.11 14.17
N ILE A 400 -0.76 -20.96 13.62
CA ILE A 400 -0.44 -20.54 12.25
C ILE A 400 1.06 -20.22 12.11
N ALA A 401 1.65 -19.50 13.05
CA ALA A 401 3.08 -19.19 13.02
C ALA A 401 3.95 -20.47 13.06
N CYS A 402 3.57 -21.44 13.90
CA CYS A 402 4.21 -22.75 13.98
C CYS A 402 4.06 -23.58 12.68
N PHE A 403 2.98 -23.42 11.93
CA PHE A 403 2.75 -24.10 10.65
C PHE A 403 3.67 -23.60 9.51
N VAL A 404 4.07 -22.33 9.54
CA VAL A 404 4.83 -21.65 8.48
C VAL A 404 6.35 -21.57 8.78
N VAL A 405 6.78 -21.98 9.99
CA VAL A 405 8.22 -22.09 10.31
C VAL A 405 8.95 -22.95 9.25
N ASN A 406 9.90 -22.33 8.56
CA ASN A 406 10.74 -22.92 7.50
C ASN A 406 10.00 -23.37 6.21
N LYS A 407 8.90 -22.72 5.82
CA LYS A 407 8.20 -23.01 4.55
C LYS A 407 7.93 -21.78 3.67
N ASP A 408 7.73 -22.04 2.37
CA ASP A 408 7.42 -21.07 1.32
C ASP A 408 6.02 -20.43 1.50
N LYS A 409 5.96 -19.10 1.36
CA LYS A 409 4.86 -18.16 1.62
C LYS A 409 3.56 -18.49 0.87
N THR A 410 3.64 -19.12 -0.31
CA THR A 410 2.45 -19.49 -1.10
C THR A 410 1.54 -20.50 -0.38
N ASN A 411 2.09 -21.34 0.51
CA ASN A 411 1.30 -22.35 1.22
C ASN A 411 0.34 -21.75 2.26
N ALA A 412 0.65 -20.56 2.79
CA ALA A 412 -0.24 -19.84 3.70
C ALA A 412 -1.37 -19.12 2.93
N MET A 413 -1.08 -18.60 1.73
CA MET A 413 -2.06 -17.91 0.86
C MET A 413 -3.15 -18.86 0.34
N TYR A 414 -2.80 -20.08 -0.10
CA TYR A 414 -3.80 -21.09 -0.48
C TYR A 414 -4.66 -21.55 0.70
N MET A 415 -4.10 -21.52 1.92
CA MET A 415 -4.86 -21.77 3.14
C MET A 415 -5.84 -20.61 3.42
N TRP A 416 -5.43 -19.36 3.20
CA TRP A 416 -6.27 -18.18 3.38
C TRP A 416 -7.43 -18.09 2.39
N GLU A 417 -7.20 -18.32 1.09
CA GLU A 417 -8.26 -18.34 0.07
C GLU A 417 -9.26 -19.48 0.28
N ALA A 418 -8.80 -20.65 0.74
CA ALA A 418 -9.67 -21.77 1.04
C ALA A 418 -10.45 -21.60 2.37
N SER A 419 -10.01 -20.71 3.26
CA SER A 419 -10.56 -20.60 4.63
C SER A 419 -11.48 -19.40 4.88
N ASN A 420 -11.65 -18.48 3.92
CA ASN A 420 -12.62 -17.38 3.95
C ASN A 420 -12.88 -16.79 5.36
N ILE A 421 -11.81 -16.30 6.03
CA ILE A 421 -11.85 -15.92 7.45
C ILE A 421 -12.60 -14.59 7.61
N CYS A 422 -13.92 -14.70 7.75
CA CYS A 422 -14.82 -13.67 8.27
C CYS A 422 -15.25 -14.07 9.69
N PRO A 423 -15.16 -13.21 10.73
CA PRO A 423 -15.52 -13.57 12.11
C PRO A 423 -17.01 -13.82 12.39
N SER A 424 -17.85 -14.08 11.37
CA SER A 424 -19.30 -14.25 11.58
C SER A 424 -20.03 -15.18 10.60
N ILE A 425 -19.35 -16.06 9.85
CA ILE A 425 -20.03 -17.08 9.04
C ILE A 425 -19.57 -18.48 9.44
N TRP A 426 -20.12 -18.95 10.57
CA TRP A 426 -20.40 -20.36 10.78
C TRP A 426 -21.62 -20.73 9.92
N PHE A 427 -21.45 -21.13 8.66
CA PHE A 427 -22.51 -21.84 7.94
C PHE A 427 -21.92 -22.83 6.93
N ARG A 428 -22.14 -24.13 7.23
CA ARG A 428 -22.04 -25.34 6.38
C ARG A 428 -20.92 -25.39 5.34
N PHE A 429 -19.91 -26.22 5.63
CA PHE A 429 -19.14 -26.89 4.58
C PHE A 429 -20.11 -27.81 3.83
N ASP A 430 -20.52 -27.44 2.62
CA ASP A 430 -21.35 -28.23 1.70
C ASP A 430 -20.73 -28.12 0.29
N GLY A 431 -20.32 -29.25 -0.32
CA GLY A 431 -19.70 -29.27 -1.67
C GLY A 431 -18.58 -30.29 -1.91
N ASP A 432 -18.19 -30.47 -3.19
CA ASP A 432 -17.16 -31.42 -3.68
C ASP A 432 -15.74 -30.81 -3.62
N MET A 433 -14.88 -31.38 -2.76
CA MET A 433 -13.56 -30.83 -2.37
C MET A 433 -12.36 -31.54 -3.02
N ASN A 434 -12.58 -32.34 -4.06
CA ASN A 434 -11.64 -33.36 -4.58
C ASN A 434 -10.23 -32.89 -5.02
N ARG A 435 -9.92 -31.58 -5.03
CA ARG A 435 -8.68 -31.05 -5.63
C ARG A 435 -7.90 -30.00 -4.83
N VAL A 436 -8.43 -29.49 -3.73
CA VAL A 436 -7.93 -28.21 -3.15
C VAL A 436 -6.78 -28.39 -2.14
N LEU A 437 -6.67 -29.54 -1.46
CA LEU A 437 -5.78 -29.69 -0.29
C LEU A 437 -4.73 -30.81 -0.42
N THR A 438 -4.38 -31.20 -1.64
CA THR A 438 -3.49 -32.36 -1.89
C THR A 438 -2.10 -32.23 -1.28
N LYS A 439 -1.59 -31.02 -1.02
CA LYS A 439 -0.27 -30.77 -0.42
C LYS A 439 -0.28 -30.63 1.12
N LEU A 440 -1.46 -30.60 1.74
CA LEU A 440 -1.62 -30.37 3.17
C LEU A 440 -0.98 -31.51 3.98
N ARG A 441 -0.19 -31.16 5.01
CA ARG A 441 0.51 -32.12 5.89
C ARG A 441 0.07 -32.05 7.35
N TRP A 442 -0.53 -30.94 7.78
CA TRP A 442 -1.07 -30.77 9.13
C TRP A 442 -2.43 -30.10 9.00
N LEU A 443 -3.46 -30.67 9.61
CA LEU A 443 -4.79 -30.08 9.74
C LEU A 443 -5.14 -30.08 11.23
N SER A 444 -5.35 -28.90 11.81
CA SER A 444 -5.97 -28.76 13.13
C SER A 444 -7.34 -28.12 12.98
N TRP A 445 -8.34 -28.76 13.54
CA TRP A 445 -9.74 -28.38 13.43
C TRP A 445 -10.45 -28.59 14.77
N HIS A 446 -10.20 -27.67 15.69
CA HIS A 446 -10.88 -27.64 16.97
C HIS A 446 -12.36 -27.23 16.85
N ASN A 447 -13.20 -27.76 17.73
CA ASN A 447 -14.65 -27.51 17.73
C ASN A 447 -15.32 -27.87 16.39
N CYS A 448 -14.89 -28.96 15.74
CA CYS A 448 -15.51 -29.44 14.52
C CYS A 448 -16.98 -29.81 14.77
N PRO A 449 -17.93 -29.35 13.93
CA PRO A 449 -19.35 -29.56 14.15
C PRO A 449 -19.77 -31.01 13.88
N ALA A 450 -20.80 -31.46 14.60
CA ALA A 450 -21.34 -32.82 14.47
C ALA A 450 -22.01 -33.07 13.10
N ASP A 451 -22.53 -32.02 12.45
CA ASP A 451 -23.23 -32.08 11.15
C ASP A 451 -22.32 -31.75 9.96
N PHE A 452 -21.08 -32.25 10.00
CA PHE A 452 -20.11 -32.05 8.92
C PHE A 452 -20.58 -32.69 7.60
N ARG A 453 -20.67 -31.88 6.53
CA ARG A 453 -21.21 -32.26 5.21
C ARG A 453 -20.24 -31.93 4.07
N ALA A 454 -18.99 -32.36 4.15
CA ALA A 454 -18.10 -32.27 2.99
C ALA A 454 -18.22 -33.52 2.11
N THR A 455 -18.30 -33.33 0.79
CA THR A 455 -18.14 -34.45 -0.14
C THR A 455 -16.71 -34.44 -0.69
N ASN A 456 -16.06 -35.62 -0.69
CA ASN A 456 -14.73 -35.85 -1.28
C ASN A 456 -13.56 -34.99 -0.74
N LEU A 457 -13.42 -34.84 0.59
CA LEU A 457 -12.23 -34.20 1.17
C LEU A 457 -11.04 -35.17 1.17
N ASN A 458 -10.27 -35.18 0.08
CA ASN A 458 -9.09 -36.04 -0.06
C ASN A 458 -7.79 -35.33 0.38
N LEU A 459 -7.15 -35.85 1.43
CA LEU A 459 -5.93 -35.31 2.04
C LEU A 459 -4.78 -36.32 1.94
N PRO A 460 -4.26 -36.61 0.73
CA PRO A 460 -3.33 -37.72 0.47
C PRO A 460 -1.96 -37.54 1.13
N ASN A 461 -1.59 -36.31 1.49
CA ASN A 461 -0.29 -35.99 2.09
C ASN A 461 -0.34 -35.64 3.59
N LEU A 462 -1.50 -35.79 4.21
CA LEU A 462 -1.69 -35.42 5.62
C LEU A 462 -0.84 -36.29 6.53
N VAL A 463 -0.12 -35.66 7.46
CA VAL A 463 0.75 -36.28 8.46
C VAL A 463 0.15 -36.13 9.86
N ILE A 464 -0.49 -35.00 10.15
CA ILE A 464 -1.10 -34.70 11.45
C ILE A 464 -2.54 -34.25 11.23
N LEU A 465 -3.45 -34.90 11.95
CA LEU A 465 -4.85 -34.52 12.04
C LEU A 465 -5.20 -34.30 13.51
N ASP A 466 -5.53 -33.07 13.85
CA ASP A 466 -5.99 -32.67 15.19
C ASP A 466 -7.46 -32.26 15.08
N LEU A 467 -8.33 -33.01 15.75
CA LEU A 467 -9.76 -32.75 15.90
C LEU A 467 -10.11 -32.53 17.37
N SER A 468 -9.15 -32.18 18.20
CA SER A 468 -9.37 -32.03 19.64
C SER A 468 -10.43 -30.97 19.97
N TRP A 469 -11.15 -31.20 21.07
CA TRP A 469 -12.25 -30.38 21.56
C TRP A 469 -13.41 -30.27 20.57
N SER A 470 -13.60 -31.29 19.73
CA SER A 470 -14.69 -31.34 18.75
C SER A 470 -15.89 -32.14 19.25
N ASP A 471 -17.05 -31.83 18.68
CA ASP A 471 -18.33 -32.44 19.01
C ASP A 471 -18.59 -33.74 18.21
N ILE A 472 -17.51 -34.50 17.98
CA ILE A 472 -17.52 -35.72 17.15
C ILE A 472 -17.91 -36.94 17.97
N SER A 473 -18.64 -37.86 17.34
CA SER A 473 -19.03 -39.16 17.88
C SER A 473 -18.50 -40.31 16.99
N GLU A 474 -18.74 -41.54 17.41
CA GLU A 474 -18.46 -42.73 16.60
C GLU A 474 -19.22 -42.75 15.26
N ALA A 475 -20.36 -42.07 15.19
CA ALA A 475 -21.21 -41.96 14.00
C ALA A 475 -20.97 -40.66 13.20
N TRP A 476 -19.89 -39.93 13.50
CA TRP A 476 -19.59 -38.69 12.78
C TRP A 476 -19.28 -38.97 11.31
N ASP A 477 -20.08 -38.39 10.41
CA ASP A 477 -19.96 -38.62 8.96
C ASP A 477 -18.56 -38.25 8.41
N GLY A 478 -17.87 -37.33 9.11
CA GLY A 478 -16.50 -36.92 8.80
C GLY A 478 -15.48 -38.04 8.74
N TRP A 479 -15.67 -39.15 9.46
CA TRP A 479 -14.79 -40.32 9.37
C TRP A 479 -14.74 -40.91 7.95
N SER A 480 -15.88 -40.88 7.25
CA SER A 480 -15.98 -41.36 5.86
C SER A 480 -15.66 -40.29 4.82
N GLN A 481 -15.95 -39.03 5.15
CA GLN A 481 -15.80 -37.90 4.23
C GLN A 481 -14.35 -37.39 4.15
N ILE A 482 -13.58 -37.47 5.24
CA ILE A 482 -12.17 -37.09 5.28
C ILE A 482 -11.32 -38.30 4.88
N LYS A 483 -11.01 -38.40 3.59
CA LYS A 483 -10.09 -39.42 3.09
C LYS A 483 -8.66 -38.97 3.37
N VAL A 484 -8.11 -39.39 4.51
CA VAL A 484 -6.69 -39.19 4.80
C VAL A 484 -5.84 -40.22 4.04
N GLY A 485 -4.74 -39.77 3.44
CA GLY A 485 -3.82 -40.67 2.73
C GLY A 485 -2.96 -41.52 3.66
N ALA A 486 -2.22 -42.46 3.06
CA ALA A 486 -1.28 -43.38 3.73
C ALA A 486 -0.04 -42.69 4.37
N LYS A 487 -0.11 -41.40 4.70
CA LYS A 487 0.98 -40.63 5.32
C LYS A 487 0.63 -40.13 6.72
N LEU A 488 -0.59 -40.36 7.20
CA LEU A 488 -1.01 -39.89 8.52
C LEU A 488 -0.21 -40.60 9.62
N LYS A 489 0.42 -39.81 10.50
CA LYS A 489 1.23 -40.28 11.62
C LYS A 489 0.66 -39.91 12.97
N VAL A 490 -0.08 -38.80 13.08
CA VAL A 490 -0.65 -38.33 14.34
C VAL A 490 -2.13 -38.05 14.18
N LEU A 491 -2.92 -38.57 15.12
CA LEU A 491 -4.34 -38.28 15.28
C LEU A 491 -4.58 -37.81 16.72
N ASP A 492 -5.04 -36.58 16.86
CA ASP A 492 -5.40 -35.98 18.15
C ASP A 492 -6.91 -35.77 18.24
N LEU A 493 -7.53 -36.41 19.22
CA LEU A 493 -8.95 -36.34 19.54
C LEU A 493 -9.17 -35.86 20.98
N THR A 494 -8.18 -35.19 21.58
CA THR A 494 -8.24 -34.74 22.97
C THR A 494 -9.54 -34.01 23.26
N GLY A 495 -10.24 -34.32 24.34
CA GLY A 495 -11.43 -33.57 24.77
C GLY A 495 -12.66 -33.70 23.88
N CYS A 496 -12.74 -34.72 23.01
CA CYS A 496 -13.95 -35.02 22.23
C CYS A 496 -15.02 -35.64 23.13
N LYS A 497 -15.85 -34.80 23.75
CA LYS A 497 -16.77 -35.20 24.83
C LYS A 497 -17.93 -36.10 24.39
N LYS A 498 -18.25 -36.14 23.09
CA LYS A 498 -19.31 -36.98 22.50
C LYS A 498 -18.81 -38.33 21.98
N LEU A 499 -17.51 -38.58 22.02
CA LEU A 499 -16.90 -39.81 21.51
C LEU A 499 -17.08 -40.94 22.54
N SER A 500 -18.10 -41.78 22.35
CA SER A 500 -18.37 -42.91 23.24
C SER A 500 -17.55 -44.15 22.89
N ARG A 501 -17.22 -44.30 21.60
CA ARG A 501 -16.35 -45.33 21.02
C ARG A 501 -15.44 -44.69 19.97
N THR A 502 -14.22 -45.20 19.80
CA THR A 502 -13.36 -44.73 18.69
C THR A 502 -13.87 -45.22 17.32
N PRO A 503 -13.56 -44.52 16.21
CA PRO A 503 -13.88 -45.01 14.87
C PRO A 503 -13.04 -46.25 14.49
N ASP A 504 -13.36 -46.86 13.34
CA ASP A 504 -12.51 -47.89 12.74
C ASP A 504 -11.19 -47.29 12.25
N PHE A 505 -10.09 -47.80 12.80
CA PHE A 505 -8.74 -47.36 12.49
C PHE A 505 -8.07 -48.14 11.34
N SER A 506 -8.78 -49.02 10.65
CA SER A 506 -8.20 -49.93 9.64
C SER A 506 -7.44 -49.20 8.52
N GLU A 507 -7.92 -48.02 8.11
CA GLU A 507 -7.31 -47.22 7.04
C GLU A 507 -6.10 -46.39 7.52
N TYR A 508 -5.86 -46.28 8.82
CA TYR A 508 -4.80 -45.43 9.39
C TYR A 508 -3.52 -46.22 9.70
N SER A 509 -3.16 -47.20 8.86
CA SER A 509 -2.05 -48.15 9.09
C SER A 509 -0.68 -47.51 9.34
N THR A 510 -0.49 -46.23 8.98
CA THR A 510 0.74 -45.47 9.19
C THR A 510 0.81 -44.69 10.50
N LEU A 511 -0.25 -44.71 11.31
CA LEU A 511 -0.34 -43.93 12.54
C LEU A 511 0.76 -44.33 13.54
N GLU A 512 1.50 -43.34 14.02
CA GLU A 512 2.56 -43.49 15.01
C GLU A 512 2.14 -42.95 16.40
N ARG A 513 1.19 -42.02 16.47
CA ARG A 513 0.68 -41.43 17.71
C ARG A 513 -0.83 -41.26 17.68
N LEU A 514 -1.51 -41.75 18.71
CA LEU A 514 -2.95 -41.59 18.93
C LEU A 514 -3.19 -40.92 20.29
N ILE A 515 -3.88 -39.78 20.29
CA ILE A 515 -4.16 -39.00 21.48
C ILE A 515 -5.68 -38.93 21.67
N LEU A 516 -6.15 -39.48 22.78
CA LEU A 516 -7.56 -39.56 23.19
C LEU A 516 -7.78 -38.84 24.54
N ALA A 517 -6.83 -38.00 24.96
CA ALA A 517 -6.82 -37.48 26.32
C ALA A 517 -8.12 -36.71 26.65
N ASN A 518 -8.63 -36.79 27.88
CA ASN A 518 -9.83 -36.11 28.35
C ASN A 518 -11.12 -36.43 27.53
N CYS A 519 -11.17 -37.56 26.82
CA CYS A 519 -12.41 -38.05 26.22
C CYS A 519 -13.27 -38.73 27.30
N VAL A 520 -13.94 -37.92 28.11
CA VAL A 520 -14.64 -38.38 29.33
C VAL A 520 -15.76 -39.39 29.09
N ALA A 521 -16.40 -39.36 27.90
CA ALA A 521 -17.47 -40.28 27.52
C ALA A 521 -16.96 -41.58 26.86
N LEU A 522 -15.64 -41.69 26.61
CA LEU A 522 -15.08 -42.83 25.90
C LEU A 522 -15.14 -44.09 26.77
N THR A 523 -15.93 -45.07 26.34
CA THR A 523 -16.14 -46.33 27.05
C THR A 523 -15.38 -47.49 26.44
N GLU A 524 -15.08 -47.42 25.15
CA GLU A 524 -14.47 -48.51 24.38
C GLU A 524 -13.58 -47.97 23.25
N ILE A 525 -12.42 -48.60 23.06
CA ILE A 525 -11.56 -48.38 21.89
C ILE A 525 -11.78 -49.54 20.92
N HIS A 526 -12.05 -49.21 19.66
CA HIS A 526 -12.33 -50.17 18.60
C HIS A 526 -11.14 -51.14 18.39
N SER A 527 -11.45 -52.42 18.18
CA SER A 527 -10.46 -53.52 18.06
C SER A 527 -9.48 -53.34 16.89
N SER A 528 -9.85 -52.54 15.88
CA SER A 528 -8.98 -52.15 14.77
C SER A 528 -7.69 -51.48 15.21
N ILE A 529 -7.58 -50.98 16.45
CA ILE A 529 -6.33 -50.44 16.99
C ILE A 529 -5.17 -51.44 16.82
N GLY A 530 -5.42 -52.76 16.88
CA GLY A 530 -4.40 -53.79 16.64
C GLY A 530 -3.81 -53.79 15.23
N LYS A 531 -4.46 -53.16 14.25
CA LYS A 531 -3.95 -53.00 12.88
C LYS A 531 -2.90 -51.88 12.77
N LEU A 532 -2.79 -51.00 13.77
CA LEU A 532 -1.85 -49.87 13.79
C LEU A 532 -0.42 -50.32 14.11
N LYS A 533 0.19 -51.15 13.26
CA LYS A 533 1.49 -51.77 13.52
C LYS A 533 2.67 -50.80 13.70
N LYS A 534 2.49 -49.52 13.33
CA LYS A 534 3.48 -48.44 13.54
C LYS A 534 3.23 -47.59 14.78
N LEU A 535 2.14 -47.84 15.53
CA LEU A 535 1.77 -47.03 16.69
C LEU A 535 2.84 -47.14 17.78
N ARG A 536 3.38 -46.00 18.20
CA ARG A 536 4.43 -45.86 19.21
C ARG A 536 3.91 -45.23 20.50
N HIS A 537 2.94 -44.32 20.40
CA HIS A 537 2.40 -43.61 21.56
C HIS A 537 0.88 -43.65 21.56
N LEU A 538 0.31 -44.06 22.70
CA LEU A 538 -1.12 -44.02 22.98
C LEU A 538 -1.36 -43.17 24.23
N ASN A 539 -2.15 -42.11 24.13
CA ASN A 539 -2.52 -41.29 25.27
C ASN A 539 -4.02 -41.38 25.53
N ILE A 540 -4.41 -41.95 26.67
CA ILE A 540 -5.78 -42.11 27.15
C ILE A 540 -5.96 -41.48 28.55
N LYS A 541 -5.09 -40.54 28.92
CA LYS A 541 -5.20 -39.79 30.17
C LYS A 541 -6.53 -39.04 30.24
N GLY A 542 -7.23 -39.02 31.36
CA GLY A 542 -8.52 -38.35 31.55
C GLY A 542 -9.71 -39.04 30.87
N CYS A 543 -9.56 -40.29 30.41
CA CYS A 543 -10.66 -41.09 29.87
C CYS A 543 -11.37 -41.86 31.00
N ASP A 544 -12.12 -41.15 31.84
CA ASP A 544 -12.64 -41.71 33.09
C ASP A 544 -13.60 -42.90 32.91
N SER A 545 -14.34 -42.92 31.80
CA SER A 545 -15.32 -43.97 31.47
C SER A 545 -14.72 -45.22 30.82
N LEU A 546 -13.45 -45.16 30.39
CA LEU A 546 -12.78 -46.26 29.71
C LEU A 546 -12.33 -47.31 30.73
N ARG A 547 -12.94 -48.50 30.70
CA ARG A 547 -12.71 -49.55 31.71
C ARG A 547 -11.58 -50.50 31.35
N CYS A 548 -11.42 -50.83 30.06
CA CYS A 548 -10.40 -51.77 29.59
C CYS A 548 -9.86 -51.35 28.22
N LEU A 549 -8.63 -51.79 27.92
CA LEU A 549 -8.04 -51.70 26.59
C LEU A 549 -8.43 -52.96 25.79
N PRO A 550 -8.67 -52.84 24.47
CA PRO A 550 -9.02 -54.00 23.64
C PRO A 550 -7.83 -54.96 23.55
N LYS A 551 -8.11 -56.28 23.54
CA LYS A 551 -7.10 -57.37 23.56
C LYS A 551 -6.05 -57.25 22.45
N GLU A 552 -6.42 -56.60 21.36
CA GLU A 552 -5.63 -56.34 20.17
C GLU A 552 -4.46 -55.37 20.40
N VAL A 553 -4.47 -54.57 21.49
CA VAL A 553 -3.32 -53.73 21.88
C VAL A 553 -2.07 -54.59 22.14
N ALA A 554 -2.23 -55.83 22.60
CA ALA A 554 -1.11 -56.75 22.78
C ALA A 554 -0.40 -57.14 21.46
N SER A 555 -1.01 -56.85 20.31
CA SER A 555 -0.45 -57.11 18.98
C SER A 555 0.38 -55.94 18.41
N LEU A 556 0.56 -54.86 19.19
CA LEU A 556 1.24 -53.63 18.80
C LEU A 556 2.73 -53.64 19.18
N ASN A 557 3.53 -54.35 18.38
CA ASN A 557 4.95 -54.54 18.64
C ASN A 557 5.80 -53.25 18.61
N ALA A 558 5.32 -52.19 17.97
CA ALA A 558 6.02 -50.90 17.90
C ALA A 558 5.69 -49.95 19.05
N LEU A 559 4.75 -50.31 19.93
CA LEU A 559 4.24 -49.45 20.99
C LEU A 559 5.33 -49.22 22.05
N LYS A 560 5.64 -47.95 22.32
CA LYS A 560 6.70 -47.53 23.24
C LYS A 560 6.18 -46.87 24.50
N GLU A 561 5.00 -46.27 24.45
CA GLU A 561 4.46 -45.52 25.58
C GLU A 561 2.93 -45.56 25.58
N ILE A 562 2.37 -45.84 26.76
CA ILE A 562 0.95 -45.65 27.05
C ILE A 562 0.82 -44.69 28.22
N LEU A 563 0.13 -43.58 28.00
CA LEU A 563 -0.23 -42.62 29.04
C LEU A 563 -1.67 -42.86 29.47
N LEU A 564 -1.87 -43.16 30.75
CA LEU A 564 -3.18 -43.34 31.37
C LEU A 564 -3.15 -42.82 32.82
N ASP A 565 -4.33 -42.50 33.37
CA ASP A 565 -4.45 -42.16 34.78
C ASP A 565 -4.27 -43.39 35.67
N GLY A 566 -3.95 -43.17 36.95
CA GLY A 566 -3.54 -44.17 37.94
C GLY A 566 -4.52 -45.29 38.31
N LYS A 567 -5.44 -45.69 37.43
CA LYS A 567 -6.28 -46.89 37.55
C LYS A 567 -5.46 -48.15 37.20
N LYS A 568 -4.43 -48.45 38.00
CA LYS A 568 -3.53 -49.62 37.81
C LYS A 568 -4.27 -50.97 37.83
N ASP A 569 -5.45 -51.03 38.46
CA ASP A 569 -6.19 -52.28 38.69
C ASP A 569 -7.31 -52.54 37.66
N ALA A 570 -7.73 -51.53 36.88
CA ALA A 570 -8.84 -51.66 35.92
C ALA A 570 -8.41 -52.25 34.58
N PHE A 571 -7.16 -52.00 34.18
CA PHE A 571 -6.58 -52.52 32.95
C PHE A 571 -5.76 -53.76 33.30
N THR A 572 -6.31 -54.95 33.09
CA THR A 572 -5.65 -56.22 33.38
C THR A 572 -4.25 -56.25 32.75
N LEU A 573 -3.22 -56.20 33.60
CA LEU A 573 -1.79 -56.24 33.28
C LEU A 573 -1.29 -57.45 32.45
N PRO A 574 -1.96 -58.62 32.34
CA PRO A 574 -1.44 -59.75 31.54
C PRO A 574 -1.20 -59.43 30.06
N MET A 575 -1.85 -58.38 29.55
CA MET A 575 -1.78 -57.98 28.15
C MET A 575 -0.51 -57.22 27.76
N LEU A 576 0.16 -56.53 28.70
CA LEU A 576 1.31 -55.67 28.42
C LEU A 576 2.65 -56.36 28.63
N ALA A 577 2.67 -57.58 29.20
CA ALA A 577 3.90 -58.34 29.46
C ALA A 577 4.70 -58.71 28.19
N LYS A 578 4.14 -58.54 26.98
CA LYS A 578 4.83 -58.74 25.69
C LYS A 578 5.25 -57.45 25.00
N SER A 579 4.84 -56.28 25.50
CA SER A 579 5.14 -54.98 24.91
C SER A 579 6.22 -54.27 25.72
N THR A 580 7.26 -53.74 25.06
CA THR A 580 8.32 -52.93 25.70
C THR A 580 7.85 -51.51 26.05
N ALA A 581 6.54 -51.24 25.99
CA ALA A 581 5.97 -49.93 26.23
C ALA A 581 6.09 -49.51 27.71
N LEU A 582 6.63 -48.31 27.94
CA LEU A 582 6.66 -47.68 29.25
C LEU A 582 5.25 -47.19 29.63
N LEU A 583 4.73 -47.70 30.74
CA LEU A 583 3.55 -47.17 31.41
C LEU A 583 3.96 -45.98 32.28
N ARG A 584 3.50 -44.78 31.94
CA ARG A 584 3.76 -43.57 32.74
C ARG A 584 2.48 -43.06 33.36
N ASN A 585 2.44 -43.13 34.69
CA ASN A 585 1.42 -42.50 35.53
C ASN A 585 1.99 -41.14 36.00
N ARG A 586 1.43 -40.03 35.54
CA ARG A 586 1.80 -38.69 35.99
C ARG A 586 0.57 -37.87 36.30
#